data_AF-A0A437RJY0-F1
#
_entry.id   AF-A0A437RJY0-F1
#
_cell.length_a   1.000
_cell.length_b   1.000
_cell.length_c   1.000
_cell.angle_alpha   90.00
_cell.angle_beta   90.00
_cell.angle_gamma   90.00
#
_symmetry.space_group_name_H-M   'P 1'
#
loop_
_entity.id
_entity.type
_entity.pdbx_description
1 polymer ?
#
loop_
_entity_poly.entity_id
_entity_poly.type
_entity_poly.pdbx_seq_one_letter_code
_entity_poly.pdbx_strand_id
1 'polypeptide(L)'
;MKEPFRATKLTALLSGVVLSIGMPAFQAAGQFIGLSEQTQGLVYVLVLAVLFFVPVLVFVVGAEHLAIGSREMHKRTYWASLKQVGVRSIFWLLGGALGFAFLSASSAIAAQRCT
;
A
#
# COMPACT_ATOMS: atom_id res chain seq x y z
N MET A 1 -4.90 21.03 -19.67
CA MET A 1 -3.90 19.94 -19.49
C MET A 1 -3.95 19.53 -18.04
N LYS A 2 -4.41 18.32 -17.71
CA LYS A 2 -4.36 17.81 -16.32
C LYS A 2 -2.90 17.51 -16.00
N GLU A 3 -2.36 18.13 -14.94
CA GLU A 3 -1.01 17.80 -14.49
C GLU A 3 -0.92 16.30 -14.20
N PRO A 4 0.15 15.61 -14.65
CA PRO A 4 0.32 14.19 -14.36
C PRO A 4 0.43 14.00 -12.85
N PHE A 5 -0.30 13.00 -12.35
CA PHE A 5 -0.31 12.67 -10.93
C PHE A 5 1.12 12.39 -10.44
N ARG A 6 1.60 13.18 -9.47
CA ARG A 6 2.99 13.12 -8.99
C ARG A 6 3.08 12.34 -7.68
N ALA A 7 3.92 11.31 -7.67
CA ALA A 7 4.14 10.46 -6.51
C ALA A 7 4.93 11.20 -5.42
N THR A 8 4.29 11.48 -4.28
CA THR A 8 4.89 12.19 -3.13
C THR A 8 5.00 11.29 -1.89
N LYS A 9 5.77 11.74 -0.88
CA LYS A 9 5.90 11.05 0.41
C LYS A 9 4.54 10.90 1.12
N LEU A 10 3.69 11.94 1.03
CA LEU A 10 2.37 11.94 1.64
C LEU A 10 1.45 10.93 0.96
N THR A 11 1.42 10.90 -0.37
CA THR A 11 0.59 9.92 -1.10
C THR A 11 1.07 8.49 -0.87
N ALA A 12 2.38 8.27 -0.77
CA ALA A 12 2.94 6.99 -0.39
C ALA A 12 2.49 6.57 1.01
N LEU A 13 2.62 7.45 2.00
CA LEU A 13 2.17 7.19 3.38
C LEU A 13 0.66 6.90 3.46
N LEU A 14 -0.18 7.75 2.87
CA LEU A 14 -1.62 7.56 2.87
C LEU A 14 -2.02 6.24 2.20
N SER A 15 -1.37 5.88 1.10
CA SER A 15 -1.65 4.61 0.44
C SER A 15 -1.21 3.39 1.25
N GLY A 16 -0.13 3.50 2.04
CA GLY A 16 0.26 2.49 3.01
C GLY A 16 -0.79 2.31 4.12
N VAL A 17 -1.31 3.42 4.67
CA VAL A 17 -2.42 3.41 5.64
C VAL A 17 -3.64 2.72 5.05
N VAL A 18 -4.05 3.12 3.83
CA VAL A 18 -5.19 2.53 3.14
C VAL A 18 -5.02 1.02 2.93
N LEU A 19 -3.84 0.53 2.55
CA LEU A 19 -3.60 -0.91 2.43
C LEU A 19 -3.79 -1.62 3.78
N SER A 20 -3.15 -1.11 4.83
CA SER A 20 -3.17 -1.74 6.16
C SER A 20 -4.55 -1.76 6.82
N ILE A 21 -5.40 -0.78 6.55
CA ILE A 21 -6.80 -0.74 7.02
C ILE A 21 -7.73 -1.51 6.07
N GLY A 22 -7.51 -1.37 4.76
CA GLY A 22 -8.35 -1.93 3.72
C GLY A 22 -8.35 -3.45 3.71
N MET A 23 -7.19 -4.10 3.87
CA MET A 23 -7.11 -5.57 3.85
C MET A 23 -7.92 -6.23 4.98
N PRO A 24 -7.78 -5.82 6.26
CA PRO A 24 -8.64 -6.31 7.35
C PRO A 24 -10.12 -5.98 7.15
N ALA A 25 -10.45 -4.79 6.63
CA ALA A 25 -11.84 -4.42 6.36
C ALA A 25 -12.48 -5.32 5.28
N PHE A 26 -11.73 -5.63 4.21
CA PHE A 26 -12.18 -6.58 3.19
C PHE A 26 -12.34 -8.00 3.72
N GLN A 27 -11.41 -8.44 4.58
CA GLN A 27 -11.51 -9.75 5.20
C GLN A 27 -12.75 -9.86 6.10
N ALA A 28 -13.03 -8.82 6.89
CA ALA A 28 -14.24 -8.74 7.71
C ALA A 28 -15.51 -8.73 6.84
N ALA A 29 -15.55 -7.92 5.78
CA ALA A 29 -16.68 -7.87 4.85
C ALA A 29 -16.96 -9.22 4.18
N GLY A 30 -15.90 -9.97 3.80
CA GLY A 30 -16.03 -11.31 3.23
C GLY A 30 -16.70 -12.31 4.17
N GLN A 31 -16.44 -12.20 5.48
CA GLN A 31 -17.10 -13.03 6.50
C GLN A 31 -18.60 -12.71 6.63
N PHE A 32 -18.99 -11.44 6.50
CA PHE A 32 -20.40 -11.04 6.55
C PHE A 32 -21.23 -11.52 5.36
N ILE A 33 -20.62 -11.68 4.19
CA ILE A 33 -21.31 -12.06 2.94
C ILE A 33 -21.45 -13.59 2.82
N GLY A 34 -20.81 -14.37 3.70
CA GLY A 34 -20.92 -15.84 3.70
C GLY A 34 -20.22 -16.50 2.51
N LEU A 35 -19.12 -15.92 2.02
CA LEU A 35 -18.31 -16.52 0.95
C LEU A 35 -17.68 -17.83 1.43
N SER A 36 -17.52 -18.80 0.52
CA SER A 36 -16.76 -20.02 0.83
C SER A 36 -15.28 -19.70 1.08
N GLU A 37 -14.60 -20.46 1.95
CA GLU A 37 -13.21 -20.20 2.33
C GLU A 37 -12.24 -20.11 1.14
N GLN A 38 -12.42 -20.98 0.13
CA GLN A 38 -11.63 -20.95 -1.11
C GLN A 38 -11.86 -19.66 -1.90
N THR A 39 -13.11 -19.20 -2.01
CA THR A 39 -13.44 -17.94 -2.69
C THR A 39 -12.88 -16.75 -1.94
N GLN A 40 -12.96 -16.77 -0.61
CA GLN A 40 -12.42 -15.71 0.24
C GLN A 40 -10.89 -15.61 0.12
N GLY A 41 -10.18 -16.75 0.08
CA GLY A 41 -8.74 -16.78 -0.15
C GLY A 41 -8.33 -16.21 -1.52
N LEU A 42 -9.06 -16.58 -2.58
CA LEU A 42 -8.84 -16.04 -3.93
C LEU A 42 -9.08 -14.53 -4.00
N VAL A 43 -10.21 -14.06 -3.46
CA VAL A 43 -10.55 -12.64 -3.43
C VAL A 43 -9.53 -11.87 -2.59
N TYR A 44 -9.08 -12.42 -1.46
CA TYR A 44 -8.04 -11.80 -0.63
C TYR A 44 -6.75 -11.58 -1.40
N VAL A 45 -6.26 -12.60 -2.12
CA VAL A 45 -5.02 -12.49 -2.92
C VAL A 45 -5.20 -11.46 -4.04
N LEU A 46 -6.35 -11.44 -4.72
CA LEU A 46 -6.63 -10.47 -5.77
C LEU A 46 -6.68 -9.04 -5.24
N VAL A 47 -7.40 -8.82 -4.15
CA VAL A 47 -7.52 -7.50 -3.51
C VAL A 47 -6.17 -7.05 -2.96
N LEU A 48 -5.39 -7.96 -2.35
CA LEU A 48 -4.04 -7.67 -1.89
C LEU A 48 -3.14 -7.28 -3.06
N ALA A 49 -3.18 -8.03 -4.16
CA ALA A 49 -2.40 -7.71 -5.34
C ALA A 49 -2.76 -6.31 -5.87
N VAL A 50 -4.05 -5.98 -5.96
CA VAL A 50 -4.49 -4.66 -6.43
C VAL A 50 -4.09 -3.55 -5.45
N LEU A 51 -4.40 -3.69 -4.16
CA LEU A 51 -4.11 -2.69 -3.12
C LEU A 51 -2.62 -2.57 -2.79
N PHE A 52 -1.80 -3.57 -3.13
CA PHE A 52 -0.35 -3.50 -2.99
C PHE A 52 0.30 -2.95 -4.26
N PHE A 53 0.11 -3.61 -5.41
CA PHE A 53 0.85 -3.28 -6.63
C PHE A 53 0.43 -1.94 -7.22
N VAL A 54 -0.86 -1.63 -7.29
CA VAL A 54 -1.31 -0.37 -7.89
C VAL A 54 -0.77 0.82 -7.08
N PRO A 55 -0.91 0.86 -5.74
CA PRO A 55 -0.33 1.94 -4.96
C PRO A 55 1.19 2.02 -4.99
N VAL A 56 1.88 0.88 -4.98
CA VAL A 56 3.35 0.87 -5.08
C VAL A 56 3.80 1.44 -6.43
N LEU A 57 3.18 1.03 -7.53
CA LEU A 57 3.54 1.55 -8.86
C LEU A 57 3.19 3.04 -9.01
N VAL A 58 2.02 3.46 -8.53
CA VAL A 58 1.50 4.83 -8.73
C VAL A 58 2.12 5.82 -7.75
N PHE A 59 2.22 5.49 -6.45
CA PHE A 59 2.60 6.42 -5.39
C PHE A 59 4.03 6.24 -4.87
N VAL A 60 4.67 5.09 -5.10
CA VAL A 60 6.03 4.81 -4.62
C VAL A 60 7.05 4.87 -5.75
N VAL A 61 6.82 4.15 -6.85
CA VAL A 61 7.70 4.15 -8.03
C VAL A 61 7.48 5.42 -8.85
N GLY A 62 6.23 5.70 -9.19
CA GLY A 62 5.83 6.81 -10.07
C GLY A 62 6.03 6.46 -11.54
N ALA A 63 5.10 6.91 -12.40
CA ALA A 63 5.06 6.55 -13.82
C ALA A 63 6.35 6.95 -14.59
N GLU A 64 7.01 8.02 -14.15
CA GLU A 64 8.23 8.56 -14.75
C GLU A 64 9.49 7.67 -14.53
N HIS A 65 9.39 6.63 -13.70
CA HIS A 65 10.51 5.75 -13.31
C HIS A 65 10.46 4.34 -13.94
N LEU A 66 9.48 4.06 -14.80
CA LEU A 66 9.31 2.74 -15.46
C LEU A 66 10.21 2.54 -16.70
N ALA A 67 11.31 3.29 -16.82
CA ALA A 67 12.26 3.12 -17.91
C ALA A 67 13.07 1.82 -17.70
N ILE A 68 12.69 0.76 -18.45
CA ILE A 68 13.31 -0.57 -18.38
C ILE A 68 14.50 -0.62 -19.36
N GLY A 69 15.72 -0.73 -18.85
CA GLY A 69 16.91 -0.97 -19.66
C GLY A 69 18.24 -0.88 -18.89
N SER A 70 19.12 -1.88 -19.05
CA SER A 70 20.45 -1.93 -18.39
C SER A 70 21.35 -0.73 -18.72
N ARG A 71 21.12 -0.10 -19.87
CA ARG A 71 21.82 1.10 -20.33
C ARG A 71 21.44 2.36 -19.53
N GLU A 72 20.23 2.40 -18.98
CA GLU A 72 19.75 3.52 -18.14
C GLU A 72 20.21 3.39 -16.68
N MET A 73 20.48 2.17 -16.20
CA MET A 73 20.97 1.92 -14.84
C MET A 73 22.35 2.52 -14.56
N HIS A 74 23.13 2.79 -15.60
CA HIS A 74 24.45 3.43 -15.48
C HIS A 74 24.36 4.96 -15.36
N LYS A 75 23.19 5.56 -15.60
CA LYS A 75 23.05 7.02 -15.49
C LYS A 75 22.89 7.44 -14.03
N ARG A 76 23.57 8.53 -13.64
CA ARG A 76 23.46 9.12 -12.30
C ARG A 76 22.01 9.52 -11.94
N THR A 77 21.22 9.87 -12.96
CA THR A 77 19.79 10.18 -12.84
C THR A 77 18.99 8.98 -12.32
N TYR A 78 19.28 7.76 -12.80
CA TYR A 78 18.63 6.54 -12.33
C TYR A 78 18.83 6.32 -10.83
N TRP A 79 20.06 6.50 -10.33
CA TRP A 79 20.35 6.34 -8.90
C TRP A 79 19.73 7.44 -8.02
N ALA A 80 19.67 8.67 -8.51
CA ALA A 80 18.97 9.76 -7.81
C ALA A 80 17.46 9.49 -7.71
N SER A 81 16.87 9.02 -8.81
CA SER A 81 15.50 8.53 -8.91
C SER A 81 15.22 7.35 -7.96
N LEU A 82 16.13 6.36 -7.92
CA LEU A 82 16.01 5.19 -7.04
C LEU A 82 16.01 5.59 -5.55
N LYS A 83 16.82 6.60 -5.16
CA LYS A 83 16.79 7.15 -3.80
C LYS A 83 15.42 7.74 -3.46
N GLN A 84 14.78 8.46 -4.40
CA GLN A 84 13.45 9.03 -4.17
C GLN A 84 12.38 7.94 -4.06
N VAL A 85 12.46 6.89 -4.87
CA VAL A 85 11.61 5.68 -4.72
C VAL A 85 11.83 5.07 -3.34
N GLY A 86 13.09 4.84 -2.93
CA GLY A 86 13.42 4.27 -1.62
C GLY A 86 12.86 5.07 -0.44
N VAL A 87 12.97 6.41 -0.47
CA VAL A 87 12.36 7.27 0.55
C VAL A 87 10.84 7.10 0.55
N ARG A 88 10.18 7.11 -0.61
CA ARG A 88 8.71 6.90 -0.69
C ARG A 88 8.31 5.51 -0.18
N SER A 89 9.11 4.48 -0.43
CA SER A 89 8.89 3.13 0.11
C SER A 89 8.93 3.13 1.64
N ILE A 90 9.86 3.86 2.26
CA ILE A 90 9.92 4.00 3.71
C ILE A 90 8.65 4.68 4.23
N PHE A 91 8.20 5.78 3.61
CA PHE A 91 6.97 6.47 4.00
C PHE A 91 5.73 5.59 3.82
N TRP A 92 5.70 4.79 2.76
CA TRP A 92 4.64 3.81 2.53
C TRP A 92 4.59 2.74 3.64
N LEU A 93 5.75 2.18 4.02
CA LEU A 93 5.85 1.23 5.14
C LEU A 93 5.44 1.86 6.47
N LEU A 94 5.85 3.11 6.73
CA LEU A 94 5.42 3.85 7.92
C LEU A 94 3.90 4.05 7.95
N GLY A 95 3.29 4.36 6.80
CA GLY A 95 1.83 4.43 6.68
C GLY A 95 1.16 3.09 7.02
N GLY A 96 1.68 1.99 6.49
CA GLY A 96 1.18 0.66 6.82
C GLY A 96 1.32 0.32 8.31
N ALA A 97 2.48 0.62 8.91
CA ALA A 97 2.72 0.44 10.34
C ALA A 97 1.75 1.27 11.21
N LEU A 98 1.48 2.52 10.81
CA LEU A 98 0.51 3.38 11.50
C LEU A 98 -0.90 2.83 11.44
N GLY A 99 -1.34 2.33 10.28
CA GLY A 99 -2.69 1.74 10.17
C GLY A 99 -2.82 0.44 10.95
N PHE A 100 -1.79 -0.43 10.96
CA PHE A 100 -1.79 -1.61 11.83
C PHE A 100 -1.76 -1.25 13.31
N ALA A 101 -0.98 -0.25 13.71
CA ALA A 101 -0.96 0.24 15.09
C ALA A 101 -2.33 0.77 15.52
N PHE A 102 -3.01 1.52 14.63
CA PHE A 102 -4.35 2.01 14.87
C PHE A 102 -5.37 0.87 15.03
N LEU A 103 -5.35 -0.14 14.16
CA LEU A 103 -6.22 -1.31 14.27
C LEU A 103 -5.96 -2.09 15.57
N SER A 104 -4.69 -2.30 15.90
CA SER A 104 -4.29 -2.96 17.15
C SER A 104 -4.80 -2.22 18.37
N ALA A 105 -4.58 -0.91 18.45
CA ALA A 105 -5.10 -0.07 19.53
C ALA A 105 -6.63 -0.11 19.61
N SER A 106 -7.32 -0.05 18.46
CA SER A 106 -8.79 -0.12 18.41
C SER A 106 -9.31 -1.46 18.92
N SER A 107 -8.65 -2.57 18.59
CA SER A 107 -9.01 -3.90 19.08
C SER A 107 -8.78 -4.06 20.58
N ALA A 108 -7.70 -3.49 21.11
CA ALA A 108 -7.40 -3.50 22.55
C ALA A 108 -8.44 -2.70 23.35
N ILE A 109 -8.85 -1.53 22.85
CA ILE A 109 -9.91 -0.72 23.47
C ILE A 109 -11.25 -1.45 23.45
N ALA A 110 -11.58 -2.12 22.35
CA ALA A 110 -12.81 -2.91 22.26
C ALA A 110 -12.83 -4.05 23.30
N ALA A 111 -11.70 -4.74 23.48
CA ALA A 111 -11.59 -5.83 24.47
C ALA A 111 -11.79 -5.34 25.91
N GLN A 112 -11.27 -4.16 26.27
CA GLN A 112 -11.42 -3.57 27.61
C GLN A 112 -12.87 -3.14 27.94
N ARG A 113 -13.71 -2.91 26.93
CA ARG A 113 -15.13 -2.54 27.13
C ARG A 113 -16.06 -3.73 27.36
N CYS A 114 -15.57 -4.95 27.15
CA CYS A 114 -16.34 -6.19 27.33
C CYS A 114 -16.03 -6.91 28.65
N THR A 115 -15.11 -6.39 29.45
CA THR A 115 -14.79 -6.83 30.83
C THR A 115 -15.41 -5.90 31.84
#